data_AF-A0A8T0FX46-F1
#
_entry.id   AF-A0A8T0FX46-F1
#
_cell.length_a   1.000
_cell.length_b   1.000
_cell.length_c   1.000
_cell.angle_alpha   90.00
_cell.angle_beta   90.00
_cell.angle_gamma   90.00
#
_symmetry.space_group_name_H-M   'P 1'
#
loop_
_entity.id
_entity.type
_entity.pdbx_description
1 polymer ?
#
loop_
_entity_poly.entity_id
_entity_poly.type
_entity_poly.pdbx_seq_one_letter_code
_entity_poly.pdbx_strand_id
1 'polypeptide(L)'
;MKFAAVLIIVAFAVAHSVAEKQFAQKLCRTEEDCDWDQCCIDAQTRIPGFHGICDNPTRRGAVCNPDPNDRTEEGRYRKACPCKEGLSCKPQQEEIGGRIQSIYVCQA
;
A
#
# COMPACT_ATOMS: atom_id res chain seq x y z
N MET A 1 -37.19 -7.45 34.24
CA MET A 1 -36.34 -8.64 33.98
C MET A 1 -36.12 -8.94 32.50
N LYS A 2 -37.06 -8.64 31.58
CA LYS A 2 -36.91 -8.93 30.14
C LYS A 2 -35.96 -7.97 29.38
N PHE A 3 -35.94 -6.69 29.75
CA PHE A 3 -35.12 -5.66 29.07
C PHE A 3 -33.61 -5.80 29.30
N ALA A 4 -33.19 -6.31 30.46
CA ALA A 4 -31.78 -6.55 30.77
C ALA A 4 -31.17 -7.64 29.88
N ALA A 5 -31.94 -8.70 29.58
CA ALA A 5 -31.51 -9.77 28.68
C ALA A 5 -31.32 -9.27 27.24
N VAL A 6 -32.19 -8.37 26.77
CA VAL A 6 -32.09 -7.77 25.43
C VAL A 6 -30.85 -6.90 25.30
N LEU A 7 -30.52 -6.10 26.32
CA LEU A 7 -29.32 -5.25 26.32
C LEU A 7 -28.03 -6.07 26.32
N ILE A 8 -27.99 -7.21 27.02
CA ILE A 8 -26.83 -8.11 27.01
C ILE A 8 -26.65 -8.74 25.62
N ILE A 9 -27.73 -9.18 24.97
CA ILE A 9 -27.66 -9.77 23.61
C ILE A 9 -27.18 -8.75 22.59
N VAL A 10 -27.65 -7.49 22.68
CA VAL A 10 -27.19 -6.41 21.78
C VAL A 10 -25.71 -6.09 22.02
N ALA A 11 -25.24 -6.08 23.28
CA ALA A 11 -23.82 -5.86 23.58
C ALA A 11 -22.93 -6.97 23.01
N PHE A 12 -23.36 -8.24 23.06
CA PHE A 12 -22.64 -9.35 22.45
C PHE A 12 -22.64 -9.29 20.91
N ALA A 13 -23.74 -8.84 20.28
CA ALA A 13 -23.82 -8.71 18.82
C ALA A 13 -22.87 -7.62 18.27
N VAL A 14 -22.71 -6.50 18.97
CA VAL A 14 -21.79 -5.42 18.56
C VAL A 14 -20.32 -5.82 18.74
N ALA A 15 -20.02 -6.70 19.70
CA ALA A 15 -18.65 -7.19 19.93
C ALA A 15 -18.15 -8.14 18.83
N HIS A 16 -19.02 -8.80 18.07
CA HIS A 16 -18.64 -9.75 17.02
C HIS A 16 -18.48 -9.12 15.62
N SER A 17 -18.87 -7.86 15.42
CA SER A 17 -18.72 -7.17 14.12
C SER A 17 -17.30 -6.67 13.83
N VAL A 18 -16.33 -6.89 14.72
CA VAL A 18 -14.91 -6.63 14.48
C VAL A 18 -14.26 -7.85 13.82
N ALA A 19 -14.85 -8.34 12.72
CA ALA A 19 -14.16 -9.30 11.87
C ALA A 19 -13.03 -8.54 11.16
N GLU A 20 -11.83 -8.69 11.70
CA GLU A 20 -10.60 -8.14 11.16
C GLU A 20 -10.51 -8.47 9.67
N LYS A 21 -10.63 -7.44 8.83
CA LYS A 21 -10.17 -7.53 7.44
C LYS A 21 -8.64 -7.61 7.50
N GLN A 22 -8.11 -8.77 7.81
CA GLN A 22 -6.75 -9.12 7.45
C GLN A 22 -6.73 -9.23 5.93
N PHE A 23 -6.56 -8.09 5.26
CA PHE A 23 -6.22 -8.09 3.84
C PHE A 23 -4.86 -8.78 3.73
N ALA A 24 -4.88 -10.09 3.50
CA ALA A 24 -3.68 -10.82 3.12
C ALA A 24 -3.16 -10.16 1.85
N GLN A 25 -2.03 -9.45 1.97
CA GLN A 25 -1.44 -8.75 0.84
C GLN A 25 -0.99 -9.79 -0.17
N LYS A 26 -1.47 -9.67 -1.41
CA LYS A 26 -1.18 -10.62 -2.50
C LYS A 26 0.32 -10.57 -2.80
N LEU A 27 0.95 -11.73 -2.89
CA LEU A 27 2.36 -11.86 -3.22
C LEU A 27 2.54 -11.91 -4.73
N CYS A 28 3.68 -11.45 -5.23
CA CYS A 28 4.02 -11.48 -6.64
C CYS A 28 5.50 -11.81 -6.87
N ARG A 29 5.76 -12.42 -8.02
CA ARG A 29 7.11 -12.59 -8.59
C ARG A 29 7.36 -11.51 -9.62
N THR A 30 6.38 -11.30 -10.49
CA THR A 30 6.32 -10.30 -11.55
C THR A 30 4.99 -9.55 -11.50
N GLU A 31 4.85 -8.51 -12.33
CA GLU A 31 3.63 -7.69 -12.40
C GLU A 31 2.40 -8.49 -12.88
N GLU A 32 2.60 -9.56 -13.65
CA GLU A 32 1.53 -10.42 -14.18
C GLU A 32 0.77 -11.20 -13.08
N ASP A 33 1.38 -11.36 -11.91
CA ASP A 33 0.72 -11.98 -10.76
C ASP A 33 -0.30 -11.04 -10.08
N CYS A 34 -0.24 -9.74 -10.38
CA CYS A 34 -1.08 -8.71 -9.77
C CYS A 34 -2.36 -8.44 -10.59
N ASP A 35 -3.31 -7.77 -9.96
CA ASP A 35 -4.53 -7.37 -10.66
C ASP A 35 -4.21 -6.26 -11.67
N TRP A 36 -5.08 -6.07 -12.67
CA TRP A 36 -4.81 -5.19 -13.83
C TRP A 36 -4.55 -3.72 -13.49
N ASP A 37 -4.94 -3.27 -12.29
CA ASP A 37 -4.72 -1.92 -11.77
C ASP A 37 -3.62 -1.85 -10.72
N GLN A 38 -2.88 -2.95 -10.49
CA GLN A 38 -1.85 -3.07 -9.46
C GLN A 38 -0.46 -3.27 -10.07
N CYS A 39 0.57 -2.93 -9.30
CA CYS A 39 1.95 -3.23 -9.65
C CYS A 39 2.59 -4.18 -8.64
N CYS A 40 3.67 -4.85 -9.04
CA CYS A 40 4.49 -5.67 -8.14
C CYS A 40 5.66 -4.85 -7.58
N ILE A 41 5.63 -4.56 -6.28
CA ILE A 41 6.74 -3.90 -5.57
C ILE A 41 7.66 -4.93 -4.90
N ASP A 42 8.96 -4.66 -4.88
CA ASP A 42 9.95 -5.48 -4.20
C ASP A 42 9.70 -5.40 -2.68
N ALA A 43 9.49 -6.57 -2.09
CA ALA A 43 9.24 -6.73 -0.68
C ALA A 43 10.02 -7.96 -0.24
N GLN A 44 10.88 -7.82 0.75
CA GLN A 44 11.73 -8.91 1.26
C GLN A 44 10.89 -9.97 2.00
N THR A 45 10.00 -10.65 1.28
CA THR A 45 9.13 -11.68 1.84
C THR A 45 9.95 -12.93 2.15
N ARG A 46 9.48 -13.70 3.13
CA ARG A 46 10.15 -14.94 3.57
C ARG A 46 9.78 -16.16 2.73
N ILE A 47 8.95 -16.00 1.68
CA ILE A 47 8.44 -17.11 0.89
C ILE A 47 9.33 -17.32 -0.35
N PRO A 48 9.93 -18.50 -0.53
CA PRO A 48 10.82 -18.77 -1.65
C PRO A 48 10.15 -18.48 -3.00
N GLY A 49 10.83 -17.69 -3.84
CA GLY A 49 10.38 -17.33 -5.18
C GLY A 49 9.34 -16.22 -5.23
N PHE A 50 8.85 -15.69 -4.11
CA PHE A 50 7.97 -14.52 -4.05
C PHE A 50 8.69 -13.40 -3.31
N HIS A 51 9.36 -12.52 -4.06
CA HIS A 51 10.11 -11.39 -3.51
C HIS A 51 9.37 -10.06 -3.69
N GLY A 52 8.08 -10.11 -3.97
CA GLY A 52 7.26 -8.92 -4.12
C GLY A 52 5.87 -9.08 -3.54
N ILE A 53 5.22 -7.93 -3.42
CA ILE A 53 3.81 -7.81 -3.07
C ILE A 53 3.09 -6.94 -4.10
N CYS A 54 1.84 -7.27 -4.38
CA CYS A 54 0.99 -6.43 -5.20
C CYS A 54 0.56 -5.21 -4.39
N ASP A 55 0.66 -4.05 -5.00
CA ASP A 55 0.25 -2.78 -4.41
C ASP A 55 -0.47 -1.91 -5.45
N ASN A 56 -1.25 -0.96 -4.96
CA ASN A 56 -2.01 -0.05 -5.80
C ASN A 56 -1.13 1.12 -6.28
N PRO A 57 -1.49 1.81 -7.38
CA PRO A 57 -0.79 2.98 -7.87
C PRO A 57 -0.70 4.07 -6.79
N THR A 58 0.44 4.74 -6.73
CA THR A 58 0.74 5.71 -5.66
C THR A 58 -0.20 6.90 -5.75
N ARG A 59 -0.90 7.17 -4.64
CA ARG A 59 -1.88 8.25 -4.53
C ARG A 59 -1.23 9.63 -4.44
N ARG A 60 -2.01 10.68 -4.73
CA ARG A 60 -1.57 12.08 -4.60
C ARG A 60 -1.01 12.36 -3.20
N GLY A 61 0.11 13.08 -3.14
CA GLY A 61 0.80 13.46 -1.91
C GLY A 61 1.60 12.34 -1.24
N ALA A 62 1.50 11.09 -1.71
CA ALA A 62 2.34 10.01 -1.23
C ALA A 62 3.72 10.05 -1.91
N VAL A 63 4.73 9.57 -1.19
CA VAL A 63 6.10 9.46 -1.67
C VAL A 63 6.17 8.49 -2.84
N CYS A 64 6.89 8.88 -3.89
CA CYS A 64 7.06 8.10 -5.11
C CYS A 64 8.54 7.90 -5.45
N ASN A 65 8.80 6.97 -6.37
CA ASN A 65 10.14 6.81 -6.94
C ASN A 65 10.32 7.78 -8.12
N PRO A 66 11.29 8.72 -8.08
CA PRO A 66 11.51 9.63 -9.20
C PRO A 66 12.05 8.94 -10.46
N ASP A 67 12.68 7.77 -10.32
CA ASP A 67 13.13 6.97 -11.45
C ASP A 67 12.10 5.89 -11.79
N PRO A 68 11.37 6.00 -12.91
CA PRO A 68 10.39 4.99 -13.33
C PRO A 68 11.04 3.68 -13.80
N ASN A 69 12.34 3.68 -14.08
CA ASN A 69 13.08 2.50 -14.53
C ASN A 69 13.82 1.79 -13.39
N ASP A 70 13.73 2.30 -12.15
CA ASP A 70 14.32 1.68 -10.98
C ASP A 70 13.53 0.43 -10.57
N ARG A 71 13.85 -0.66 -11.28
CA ARG A 71 13.25 -1.98 -11.15
C ARG A 71 14.30 -3.03 -10.77
N THR A 72 13.85 -4.16 -10.22
CA THR A 72 14.71 -5.35 -10.04
C THR A 72 14.99 -6.04 -11.37
N GLU A 73 15.90 -7.00 -11.40
CA GLU A 73 16.20 -7.78 -12.62
C GLU A 73 14.96 -8.53 -13.14
N GLU A 74 14.05 -8.91 -12.25
CA GLU A 74 12.77 -9.54 -12.57
C GLU A 74 11.62 -8.54 -12.79
N GLY A 75 11.93 -7.24 -12.85
CA GLY A 75 10.96 -6.19 -13.19
C GLY A 75 10.10 -5.70 -12.03
N ARG A 76 10.42 -5.95 -10.75
CA ARG A 76 9.65 -5.39 -9.63
C ARG A 76 10.03 -3.94 -9.35
N TYR A 77 9.08 -3.11 -8.92
CA TYR A 77 9.35 -1.73 -8.49
C TYR A 77 10.03 -1.71 -7.11
N ARG A 78 11.20 -1.07 -6.96
CA ARG A 78 11.97 -1.17 -5.69
C ARG A 78 11.38 -0.42 -4.50
N LYS A 79 10.55 0.61 -4.74
CA LYS A 79 10.07 1.52 -3.68
C LYS A 79 8.55 1.60 -3.60
N ALA A 80 7.92 1.94 -4.71
CA ALA A 80 6.50 2.21 -4.78
C ALA A 80 6.02 1.98 -6.21
N CYS A 81 4.74 1.69 -6.37
CA CYS A 81 4.11 1.69 -7.68
C CYS A 81 4.19 3.08 -8.34
N PRO A 82 4.07 3.14 -9.68
CA PRO A 82 3.89 4.40 -10.38
C PRO A 82 2.76 5.23 -9.79
N CYS A 83 2.84 6.55 -9.95
CA CYS A 83 1.75 7.43 -9.57
C CYS A 83 0.47 7.04 -10.31
N LYS A 84 -0.67 7.14 -9.62
CA LYS A 84 -1.98 6.94 -10.25
C LYS A 84 -2.15 7.85 -11.48
N GLU A 85 -2.91 7.38 -12.46
CA GLU A 85 -3.21 8.12 -13.68
C GLU A 85 -3.60 9.59 -13.41
N GLY A 86 -3.02 10.49 -14.21
CA GLY A 86 -3.19 11.95 -14.04
C GLY A 86 -2.28 12.58 -12.97
N LEU A 87 -1.41 11.81 -12.33
CA LEU A 87 -0.38 12.30 -11.40
C LEU A 87 1.03 12.03 -11.95
N SER A 88 1.99 12.84 -11.50
CA SER A 88 3.41 12.74 -11.82
C SER A 88 4.24 12.84 -10.55
N CYS A 89 5.37 12.12 -10.51
CA CYS A 89 6.30 12.16 -9.39
C CYS A 89 7.14 13.43 -9.45
N LYS A 90 6.85 14.41 -8.57
CA LYS A 90 7.49 15.74 -8.57
C LYS A 90 8.24 15.98 -7.24
N PRO A 91 9.35 16.74 -7.25
CA PRO A 91 10.03 17.10 -6.01
C PRO A 91 9.18 18.04 -5.17
N GLN A 92 9.22 17.86 -3.86
CA GLN A 92 8.60 18.70 -2.85
C GLN A 92 9.61 18.96 -1.73
N GLN A 93 9.75 20.22 -1.33
CA GLN A 93 10.58 20.60 -0.19
C GLN A 93 9.82 20.32 1.10
N GLU A 94 10.47 19.63 2.04
CA GLU A 94 9.93 19.34 3.36
C GLU A 94 10.98 19.65 4.43
N GLU A 95 10.55 20.23 5.55
CA GLU A 95 11.44 20.52 6.68
C GLU A 95 11.50 19.31 7.62
N ILE A 96 12.62 18.60 7.59
CA ILE A 96 12.84 17.40 8.40
C ILE A 96 13.99 17.69 9.37
N GLY A 97 13.66 17.87 10.65
CA GLY A 97 14.65 18.14 11.70
C GLY A 97 15.40 19.48 11.53
N GLY A 98 14.70 20.53 11.08
CA GLY A 98 15.28 21.86 10.86
C GLY A 98 16.13 21.98 9.59
N ARG A 99 16.05 21.01 8.67
CA ARG A 99 16.69 21.06 7.35
C ARG A 99 15.66 20.89 6.25
N ILE A 100 15.76 21.72 5.21
CA ILE A 100 14.96 21.56 4.00
C ILE A 100 15.55 20.40 3.19
N GLN A 101 14.76 19.35 2.98
CA GLN A 101 15.09 18.22 2.12
C GLN A 101 14.10 18.14 0.97
N SER A 102 14.58 17.69 -0.19
CA SER A 102 13.71 17.43 -1.35
C SER A 102 13.27 15.97 -1.32
N ILE A 103 12.00 15.73 -1.02
CA ILE A 103 11.33 14.43 -1.24
C ILE A 103 10.63 14.44 -2.59
N TYR A 104 10.23 13.28 -3.11
CA TYR A 104 9.42 13.19 -4.33
C TYR A 104 8.05 12.62 -4.00
N VAL A 105 6.99 13.27 -4.46
CA VAL A 105 5.61 12.86 -4.22
C VAL A 105 4.75 12.93 -5.47
N CYS A 106 3.67 12.16 -5.53
CA CYS A 106 2.74 12.20 -6.65
C CYS A 106 1.88 13.47 -6.62
N GLN A 107 1.90 14.25 -7.70
CA GLN A 107 1.17 15.51 -7.84
C GLN A 107 0.51 15.61 -9.23
N ALA A 108 -0.61 16.32 -9.33
CA ALA A 108 -1.18 16.70 -10.63
C ALA A 108 -0.28 17.74 -11.33
#